data_AF-A0A6B8QQ04-F1
#
_entry.id   AF-A0A6B8QQ04-F1
#
_cell.length_a   1.000
_cell.length_b   1.000
_cell.length_c   1.000
_cell.angle_alpha   90.00
_cell.angle_beta   90.00
_cell.angle_gamma   90.00
#
_symmetry.space_group_name_H-M   'P 1'
#
loop_
_entity.id
_entity.type
_entity.pdbx_description
1 polymer ?
#
loop_
_entity_poly.entity_id
_entity_poly.type
_entity_poly.pdbx_seq_one_letter_code
_entity_poly.pdbx_strand_id
1 'polypeptide(L)'
;MPKLPKSVVIEGRRFPTWALGTNARKQLINLNQVEAHIEELKVRLAYQSSVRQLCQAQLREALPQPVARCPKQGKSTLRIRYFWHIVPKAFAEATLPSDPSKLDLHTINASNLYRAGDRVLLYVKGYGAVGWGEVQDDASTVQQYLSLRRCVPSLSAALPASALKPYALRHPTRVTQRLPVGANVDGVLKALAFIPLESE
;
A
#
# COMPACT_ATOMS: atom_id res chain seq x y z
N MET A 1 9.52 -38.76 35.23
CA MET A 1 10.39 -37.62 34.85
C MET A 1 10.69 -37.71 33.37
N PRO A 2 10.66 -36.60 32.61
CA PRO A 2 11.03 -36.61 31.19
C PRO A 2 12.46 -37.14 31.04
N LYS A 3 12.66 -38.11 30.13
CA LYS A 3 13.97 -38.70 29.88
C LYS A 3 14.86 -37.64 29.25
N LEU A 4 15.90 -37.22 29.98
CA LEU A 4 16.89 -36.28 29.44
C LEU A 4 17.73 -36.96 28.34
N PRO A 5 18.11 -36.23 27.29
CA PRO A 5 19.04 -36.75 26.28
C PRO A 5 20.37 -37.12 26.94
N LYS A 6 21.15 -38.02 26.35
CA LYS A 6 22.46 -38.46 26.91
C LYS A 6 23.49 -37.32 26.99
N SER A 7 23.32 -36.30 26.16
CA SER A 7 24.19 -35.11 26.09
C SER A 7 23.43 -33.94 25.48
N VAL A 8 23.85 -32.73 25.79
CA VAL A 8 23.35 -31.48 25.18
C VAL A 8 24.51 -30.71 24.56
N VAL A 9 24.24 -29.94 23.51
CA VAL A 9 25.24 -29.04 22.91
C VAL A 9 24.88 -27.62 23.29
N ILE A 10 25.81 -26.92 23.92
CA ILE A 10 25.67 -25.52 24.32
C ILE A 10 26.86 -24.78 23.71
N GLU A 11 26.60 -23.74 22.91
CA GLU A 11 27.63 -22.92 22.25
C GLU A 11 28.66 -23.76 21.47
N GLY A 12 28.18 -24.80 20.77
CA GLY A 12 29.02 -25.69 19.95
C GLY A 12 29.83 -26.74 20.74
N ARG A 13 29.73 -26.78 22.07
CA ARG A 13 30.39 -27.79 22.92
C ARG A 13 29.39 -28.80 23.46
N ARG A 14 29.77 -30.08 23.44
CA ARG A 14 28.93 -31.19 23.89
C ARG A 14 29.18 -31.49 25.37
N PHE A 15 28.11 -31.44 26.17
CA PHE A 15 28.14 -31.75 27.59
C PHE A 15 27.29 -32.99 27.87
N PRO A 16 27.81 -34.01 28.58
CA PRO A 16 26.99 -35.11 29.03
C PRO A 16 26.01 -34.64 30.10
N THR A 17 24.74 -35.04 30.00
CA THR A 17 23.68 -34.56 30.92
C THR A 17 23.87 -35.03 32.36
N TRP A 18 24.61 -36.12 32.58
CA TRP A 18 24.97 -36.57 33.92
C TRP A 18 26.00 -35.65 34.61
N ALA A 19 26.79 -34.88 33.86
CA ALA A 19 27.75 -33.93 34.42
C ALA A 19 27.13 -32.57 34.75
N LEU A 20 25.86 -32.34 34.37
CA LEU A 20 25.14 -31.11 34.70
C LEU A 20 24.70 -31.10 36.16
N GLY A 21 24.89 -29.95 36.83
CA GLY A 21 24.34 -29.71 38.17
C GLY A 21 22.81 -29.69 38.19
N THR A 22 22.22 -29.85 39.38
CA THR A 22 20.77 -29.97 39.57
C THR A 22 19.96 -28.82 38.98
N ASN A 23 20.44 -27.57 39.12
CA ASN A 23 19.78 -26.39 38.57
C ASN A 23 19.82 -26.37 37.03
N ALA A 24 20.97 -26.73 36.44
CA ALA A 24 21.12 -26.81 34.98
C ALA A 24 20.19 -27.88 34.38
N ARG A 25 20.04 -29.02 35.04
CA ARG A 25 19.08 -30.05 34.61
C ARG A 25 17.62 -29.59 34.68
N LYS A 26 17.23 -28.85 35.74
CA LYS A 26 15.90 -28.25 35.83
C LYS A 26 15.63 -27.25 34.70
N GLN A 27 16.61 -26.38 34.41
CA GLN A 27 16.48 -25.42 33.32
C GLN A 27 16.38 -26.10 31.95
N LEU A 28 17.13 -27.19 31.72
CA LEU A 28 17.01 -27.98 30.50
C LEU A 28 15.61 -28.60 30.32
N ILE A 29 15.01 -29.10 31.41
CA ILE A 29 13.62 -29.62 31.37
C ILE A 29 12.64 -28.50 31.03
N ASN A 30 12.78 -27.33 31.66
CA ASN A 30 11.92 -26.18 31.38
C ASN A 30 12.07 -25.71 29.93
N LEU A 31 13.30 -25.66 29.41
CA LEU A 31 13.56 -25.29 28.02
C LEU A 31 12.85 -26.25 27.06
N ASN A 32 12.97 -27.56 27.28
CA ASN A 32 12.27 -28.55 26.46
C ASN A 32 10.74 -28.40 26.51
N GLN A 33 10.18 -28.02 27.67
CA GLN A 33 8.74 -27.75 27.81
C GLN A 33 8.33 -26.50 27.02
N VAL A 34 9.15 -25.45 27.04
CA VAL A 34 8.93 -24.23 26.24
C VAL A 34 9.00 -24.54 24.75
N GLU A 35 9.99 -25.30 24.30
CA GLU A 35 10.12 -25.72 22.91
C GLU A 35 8.92 -26.55 22.45
N ALA A 36 8.48 -27.53 23.26
CA ALA A 36 7.29 -28.32 22.96
C ALA A 36 6.03 -27.44 22.84
N HIS A 37 5.88 -26.44 23.71
CA HIS A 37 4.76 -25.50 23.65
C HIS A 37 4.83 -24.58 22.41
N ILE A 38 6.03 -24.15 22.02
CA ILE A 38 6.24 -23.39 20.77
C ILE A 38 5.80 -24.21 19.57
N GLU A 39 6.18 -25.49 19.50
CA GLU A 39 5.75 -26.38 18.41
C GLU A 39 4.24 -26.59 18.40
N GLU A 40 3.60 -26.76 19.57
CA GLU A 40 2.14 -26.83 19.69
C GLU A 40 1.47 -25.54 19.15
N LEU A 41 1.98 -24.37 19.51
CA LEU A 41 1.46 -23.09 19.03
C LEU A 41 1.64 -22.93 17.52
N LYS A 42 2.76 -23.39 16.94
CA LYS A 42 2.97 -23.41 15.49
C LYS A 42 1.93 -24.28 14.78
N VAL A 43 1.66 -25.47 15.31
CA VAL A 43 0.63 -26.37 14.77
C VAL A 43 -0.75 -25.73 14.84
N ARG A 44 -1.10 -25.12 15.98
CA ARG A 44 -2.38 -24.41 16.15
C ARG A 44 -2.52 -23.22 15.21
N LEU A 45 -1.46 -22.46 15.00
CA LEU A 45 -1.44 -21.33 14.07
C LEU A 45 -1.59 -21.80 12.62
N ALA A 46 -0.94 -22.91 12.24
CA ALA A 46 -1.11 -23.52 10.92
C ALA A 46 -2.54 -24.04 10.70
N TYR A 47 -3.17 -24.61 11.74
CA TYR A 47 -4.58 -24.99 11.66
C TYR A 47 -5.50 -23.77 11.51
N GLN A 48 -5.29 -22.70 12.26
CA GLN A 48 -6.10 -21.49 12.12
C GLN A 48 -5.91 -20.81 10.76
N SER A 49 -4.71 -20.83 10.20
CA SER A 49 -4.45 -20.27 8.88
C SER A 49 -5.14 -21.07 7.77
N SER A 50 -5.17 -22.40 7.86
CA SER A 50 -5.89 -23.25 6.91
C SER A 50 -7.42 -23.05 7.01
N VAL A 51 -7.96 -22.97 8.22
CA VAL A 51 -9.39 -22.65 8.43
C VAL A 51 -9.73 -21.28 7.85
N ARG A 52 -8.89 -20.27 8.07
CA ARG A 52 -9.07 -18.93 7.47
C ARG A 52 -9.10 -19.00 5.94
N GLN A 53 -8.18 -19.74 5.32
CA GLN A 53 -8.15 -19.91 3.86
C GLN A 53 -9.44 -20.59 3.36
N LEU A 54 -9.93 -21.61 4.06
CA LEU A 54 -11.18 -22.29 3.73
C LEU A 54 -12.37 -21.33 3.83
N CYS A 55 -12.48 -20.56 4.91
CA CYS A 55 -13.54 -19.55 5.04
C CYS A 55 -13.44 -18.45 3.97
N GLN A 56 -12.23 -18.03 3.59
CA GLN A 56 -12.02 -17.09 2.49
C GLN A 56 -12.44 -17.67 1.14
N ALA A 57 -12.19 -18.96 0.89
CA ALA A 57 -12.62 -19.65 -0.31
C ALA A 57 -14.16 -19.75 -0.35
N GLN A 58 -14.78 -20.20 0.74
CA GLN A 58 -16.24 -20.25 0.86
C GLN A 58 -16.90 -18.88 0.69
N LEU A 59 -16.30 -17.83 1.27
CA LEU A 59 -16.76 -16.45 1.06
C LEU A 59 -16.66 -16.08 -0.43
N ARG A 60 -15.55 -16.39 -1.10
CA ARG A 60 -15.39 -16.13 -2.55
C ARG A 60 -16.43 -16.85 -3.41
N GLU A 61 -16.79 -18.08 -3.06
CA GLU A 61 -17.84 -18.84 -3.75
C GLU A 61 -19.25 -18.30 -3.46
N ALA A 62 -19.51 -17.87 -2.23
CA ALA A 62 -20.78 -17.28 -1.82
C ALA A 62 -20.94 -15.83 -2.29
N LEU A 63 -19.85 -15.15 -2.64
CA LEU A 63 -19.91 -13.84 -3.25
C LEU A 63 -20.57 -13.98 -4.64
N PRO A 64 -21.50 -13.08 -4.99
CA PRO A 64 -22.09 -13.08 -6.32
C PRO A 64 -20.95 -13.00 -7.35
N GLN A 65 -21.00 -13.88 -8.35
CA GLN A 65 -20.02 -13.89 -9.43
C GLN A 65 -19.83 -12.46 -9.92
N PRO A 66 -18.58 -11.97 -10.06
CA PRO A 66 -18.35 -10.67 -10.65
C PRO A 66 -18.99 -10.74 -12.02
N VAL A 67 -20.10 -10.00 -12.19
CA VAL A 67 -20.86 -9.96 -13.42
C VAL A 67 -19.83 -9.74 -14.53
N ALA A 68 -19.67 -10.74 -15.40
CA ALA A 68 -18.77 -10.64 -16.53
C ALA A 68 -19.10 -9.32 -17.22
N ARG A 69 -18.15 -8.38 -17.16
CA ARG A 69 -18.35 -7.03 -17.67
C ARG A 69 -18.66 -7.16 -19.16
N CYS A 70 -19.95 -7.13 -19.51
CA CYS A 70 -20.35 -6.98 -20.90
C CYS A 70 -19.70 -5.69 -21.41
N PRO A 71 -18.97 -5.70 -22.53
CA PRO A 71 -18.41 -4.51 -23.14
C PRO A 71 -19.53 -3.77 -23.90
N LYS A 72 -20.64 -3.48 -23.20
CA LYS A 72 -21.65 -2.56 -23.69
C LYS A 72 -21.43 -1.26 -22.96
N GLN A 73 -21.13 -0.22 -23.73
CA GLN A 73 -21.02 1.18 -23.31
C GLN A 73 -22.20 1.56 -22.39
N GLY A 74 -22.03 1.35 -21.10
CA GLY A 74 -23.00 1.62 -20.06
C GLY A 74 -22.21 2.17 -18.88
N LYS A 75 -22.38 3.46 -18.64
CA LYS A 75 -21.71 4.24 -17.58
C LYS A 75 -21.66 3.42 -16.29
N SER A 76 -20.46 3.05 -15.86
CA SER A 76 -20.20 2.51 -14.52
C SER A 76 -20.81 3.46 -13.49
N THR A 77 -21.79 2.99 -12.74
CA THR A 77 -22.46 3.73 -11.67
C THR A 77 -21.66 3.78 -10.37
N LEU A 78 -20.42 3.28 -10.36
CA LEU A 78 -19.46 3.59 -9.31
C LEU A 78 -18.83 4.95 -9.63
N ARG A 79 -19.30 6.00 -8.96
CA ARG A 79 -18.73 7.35 -9.06
C ARG A 79 -17.21 7.29 -8.81
N ILE A 80 -16.45 7.65 -9.84
CA ILE A 80 -15.00 7.83 -9.77
C ILE A 80 -14.68 8.75 -8.59
N ARG A 81 -13.77 8.31 -7.71
CA ARG A 81 -13.36 9.09 -6.55
C ARG A 81 -12.10 9.84 -6.88
N TYR A 82 -12.07 11.10 -6.48
CA TYR A 82 -10.93 11.97 -6.67
C TYR A 82 -10.36 12.39 -5.33
N PHE A 83 -9.04 12.43 -5.25
CA PHE A 83 -8.31 12.81 -4.06
C PHE A 83 -7.20 13.80 -4.39
N TRP A 84 -6.96 14.72 -3.47
CA TRP A 84 -5.66 15.36 -3.33
C TRP A 84 -4.71 14.43 -2.58
N HIS A 85 -3.46 14.38 -3.03
CA HIS A 85 -2.33 13.85 -2.27
C HIS A 85 -1.22 14.90 -2.20
N ILE A 86 -0.82 15.29 -0.99
CA ILE A 86 0.29 16.20 -0.78
C ILE A 86 1.59 15.43 -0.90
N VAL A 87 2.45 15.84 -1.83
CA VAL A 87 3.80 15.29 -2.00
C VAL A 87 4.87 16.30 -1.55
N PRO A 88 5.98 15.83 -0.96
CA PRO A 88 7.10 16.71 -0.60
C PRO A 88 7.72 17.39 -1.83
N LYS A 89 8.22 18.62 -1.66
CA LYS A 89 8.91 19.37 -2.72
C LYS A 89 10.09 18.58 -3.31
N ALA A 90 10.97 18.07 -2.46
CA ALA A 90 12.16 17.31 -2.89
C ALA A 90 11.80 16.07 -3.72
N PHE A 91 10.70 15.40 -3.38
CA PHE A 91 10.19 14.27 -4.15
C PHE A 91 9.68 14.74 -5.52
N ALA A 92 8.88 15.80 -5.53
CA ALA A 92 8.32 16.35 -6.75
C ALA A 92 9.40 16.81 -7.74
N GLU A 93 10.47 17.46 -7.25
CA GLU A 93 11.63 17.86 -8.08
C GLU A 93 12.41 16.66 -8.63
N ALA A 94 12.49 15.56 -7.89
CA ALA A 94 13.19 14.36 -8.34
C ALA A 94 12.38 13.51 -9.35
N THR A 95 11.05 13.59 -9.32
CA THR A 95 10.17 12.63 -10.03
C THR A 95 9.34 13.26 -11.15
N LEU A 96 9.00 14.55 -11.09
CA LEU A 96 8.17 15.23 -12.10
C LEU A 96 8.88 15.69 -13.38
N PRO A 97 10.19 16.02 -13.42
CA PRO A 97 10.83 16.41 -14.68
C PRO A 97 11.12 15.21 -15.60
N SER A 98 10.85 13.99 -15.15
CA SER A 98 10.74 12.81 -16.00
C SER A 98 9.25 12.47 -16.14
N ASP A 99 8.84 11.78 -17.19
CA ASP A 99 7.47 11.28 -17.33
C ASP A 99 7.42 9.81 -16.86
N PRO A 100 7.59 9.48 -15.55
CA PRO A 100 7.45 8.10 -15.13
C PRO A 100 5.98 7.74 -15.26
N SER A 101 5.68 6.85 -16.18
CA SER A 101 4.32 6.32 -16.39
C SER A 101 3.76 5.57 -15.16
N LYS A 102 4.63 5.24 -14.19
CA LYS A 102 4.34 4.48 -12.97
C LYS A 102 5.00 5.11 -11.74
N LEU A 103 4.19 5.40 -10.72
CA LEU A 103 4.64 5.84 -9.41
C LEU A 103 4.12 4.89 -8.33
N ASP A 104 5.02 4.20 -7.63
CA ASP A 104 4.61 3.25 -6.59
C ASP A 104 4.03 4.00 -5.38
N LEU A 105 2.82 3.61 -4.92
CA LEU A 105 2.14 4.33 -3.83
C LEU A 105 2.89 4.24 -2.49
N HIS A 106 3.75 3.23 -2.32
CA HIS A 106 4.63 3.14 -1.16
C HIS A 106 5.61 4.31 -1.05
N THR A 107 6.12 4.83 -2.18
CA THR A 107 7.09 5.94 -2.21
C THR A 107 6.51 7.25 -1.65
N ILE A 108 5.19 7.39 -1.71
CA ILE A 108 4.44 8.54 -1.19
C ILE A 108 3.62 8.20 0.06
N ASN A 109 3.93 7.07 0.73
CA ASN A 109 3.26 6.57 1.93
C ASN A 109 1.73 6.43 1.79
N ALA A 110 1.26 5.97 0.62
CA ALA A 110 -0.16 5.93 0.27
C ALA A 110 -0.72 4.54 -0.07
N SER A 111 0.05 3.47 0.18
CA SER A 111 -0.25 2.10 -0.26
C SER A 111 -1.59 1.54 0.20
N ASN A 112 -2.15 2.04 1.31
CA ASN A 112 -3.44 1.57 1.86
C ASN A 112 -4.56 2.62 1.78
N LEU A 113 -4.33 3.75 1.11
CA LEU A 113 -5.25 4.90 1.13
C LEU A 113 -6.24 4.90 -0.02
N TYR A 114 -5.91 4.22 -1.11
CA TYR A 114 -6.65 4.25 -2.36
C TYR A 114 -7.14 2.86 -2.76
N ARG A 115 -8.04 2.82 -3.73
CA ARG A 115 -8.48 1.59 -4.41
C ARG A 115 -8.23 1.74 -5.91
N ALA A 116 -8.08 0.62 -6.60
CA ALA A 116 -7.99 0.61 -8.06
C ALA A 116 -9.14 1.42 -8.70
N GLY A 117 -8.79 2.26 -9.67
CA GLY A 117 -9.69 3.19 -10.35
C GLY A 117 -9.90 4.54 -9.65
N ASP A 118 -9.34 4.74 -8.44
CA ASP A 118 -9.30 6.07 -7.84
C ASP A 118 -8.38 7.00 -8.63
N ARG A 119 -8.76 8.27 -8.74
CA ARG A 119 -7.95 9.31 -9.37
C ARG A 119 -7.31 10.19 -8.30
N VAL A 120 -5.99 10.35 -8.38
CA VAL A 120 -5.22 11.10 -7.39
C VAL A 120 -4.56 12.28 -8.09
N LEU A 121 -4.86 13.48 -7.62
CA LEU A 121 -4.19 14.71 -8.01
C LEU A 121 -3.08 14.99 -7.01
N LEU A 122 -1.87 15.22 -7.53
CA LEU A 122 -0.69 15.51 -6.75
C LEU A 122 -0.59 17.01 -6.48
N TYR A 123 -0.32 17.37 -5.23
CA TYR A 123 -0.21 18.76 -4.79
C TYR A 123 1.09 18.99 -4.03
N VAL A 124 1.81 20.07 -4.35
CA VAL A 124 3.02 20.49 -3.63
C VAL A 124 2.72 21.77 -2.86
N LYS A 125 2.94 21.73 -1.54
CA LYS A 125 2.73 22.90 -0.67
C LYS A 125 3.62 24.07 -1.10
N GLY A 126 3.01 25.25 -1.26
CA GLY A 126 3.70 26.47 -1.71
C GLY A 126 3.73 26.66 -3.23
N TYR A 127 3.40 25.63 -4.02
CA TYR A 127 3.40 25.70 -5.48
C TYR A 127 1.97 25.53 -6.03
N GLY A 128 1.41 24.33 -5.91
CA GLY A 128 0.10 24.04 -6.49
C GLY A 128 -0.10 22.59 -6.88
N ALA A 129 -1.07 22.35 -7.75
CA ALA A 129 -1.31 21.05 -8.36
C ALA A 129 -0.28 20.80 -9.46
N VAL A 130 0.41 19.66 -9.38
CA VAL A 130 1.57 19.33 -10.23
C VAL A 130 1.30 18.19 -11.20
N GLY A 131 0.21 17.46 -11.02
CA GLY A 131 -0.11 16.34 -11.88
C GLY A 131 -1.23 15.49 -11.34
N TRP A 132 -1.54 14.42 -12.05
CA TRP A 132 -2.51 13.43 -11.61
C TRP A 132 -2.27 12.07 -12.25
N GLY A 133 -2.82 11.06 -11.59
CA GLY A 133 -2.81 9.70 -12.09
C GLY A 133 -4.02 8.89 -11.64
N GLU A 134 -4.05 7.65 -12.11
CA GLU A 134 -5.07 6.66 -11.77
C GLU A 134 -4.41 5.51 -11.02
N VAL A 135 -5.03 5.09 -9.91
CA VAL A 135 -4.54 3.97 -9.13
C VAL A 135 -4.84 2.67 -9.85
N GLN A 136 -3.81 1.87 -10.06
CA GLN A 136 -3.88 0.55 -10.67
C GLN A 136 -3.30 -0.49 -9.71
N ASP A 137 -3.83 -1.71 -9.81
CA ASP A 137 -3.28 -2.86 -9.10
C ASP A 137 -2.23 -3.52 -10.00
N ASP A 138 -1.05 -3.79 -9.46
CA ASP A 138 -0.06 -4.63 -10.13
C ASP A 138 -0.41 -6.10 -9.86
N ALA A 139 -0.91 -6.77 -10.91
CA ALA A 139 -1.32 -8.17 -10.85
C ALA A 139 -0.17 -9.12 -10.46
N SER A 140 1.08 -8.69 -10.63
CA SER A 140 2.27 -9.51 -10.36
C SER A 140 2.78 -9.39 -8.92
N THR A 141 2.58 -8.26 -8.26
CA THR A 141 3.19 -7.96 -6.94
C THR A 141 2.16 -7.72 -5.83
N VAL A 142 0.85 -7.71 -6.13
CA VAL A 142 -0.22 -7.35 -5.18
C VAL A 142 -0.05 -5.91 -4.64
N GLN A 143 0.83 -5.12 -5.25
CA GLN A 143 1.08 -3.74 -4.87
C GLN A 143 0.29 -2.78 -5.77
N GLN A 144 -0.11 -1.65 -5.19
CA GLN A 144 -0.80 -0.61 -5.92
C GLN A 144 0.18 0.48 -6.35
N TYR A 145 0.00 0.94 -7.58
CA TYR A 145 0.76 2.05 -8.13
C TYR A 145 -0.18 3.11 -8.72
N LEU A 146 0.31 4.33 -8.80
CA LEU A 146 -0.32 5.42 -9.49
C LEU A 146 0.23 5.46 -10.92
N SER A 147 -0.61 5.13 -11.90
CA SER A 147 -0.29 5.37 -13.30
C SER A 147 -0.47 6.86 -13.58
N LEU A 148 0.65 7.57 -13.67
CA LEU A 148 0.65 9.01 -13.94
C LEU A 148 0.16 9.25 -15.36
N ARG A 149 -0.81 10.16 -15.49
CA ARG A 149 -1.42 10.54 -16.77
C ARG A 149 -0.92 11.88 -17.26
N ARG A 150 -0.63 12.78 -16.32
CA ARG A 150 -0.10 14.10 -16.62
C ARG A 150 0.70 14.60 -15.43
N CYS A 151 1.87 15.15 -15.70
CA CYS A 151 2.69 15.91 -14.78
C CYS A 151 3.10 17.22 -15.45
N VAL A 152 3.32 18.26 -14.64
CA VAL A 152 3.92 19.52 -15.12
C VAL A 152 5.42 19.32 -15.30
N PRO A 153 6.05 19.97 -16.29
CA PRO A 153 7.49 19.79 -16.56
C PRO A 153 8.37 20.33 -15.42
N SER A 154 7.89 21.34 -14.70
CA SER A 154 8.60 21.97 -13.59
C SER A 154 7.62 22.48 -12.54
N LEU A 155 8.08 22.64 -11.30
CA LEU A 155 7.24 23.13 -10.20
C LEU A 155 6.75 24.57 -10.42
N SER A 156 7.47 25.39 -11.18
CA SER A 156 7.02 26.75 -11.55
C SER A 156 5.82 26.73 -12.49
N ALA A 157 5.66 25.65 -13.28
CA ALA A 157 4.50 25.44 -14.13
C ALA A 157 3.29 24.82 -13.39
N ALA A 158 3.40 24.55 -12.08
CA ALA A 158 2.30 24.00 -11.28
C ALA A 158 1.07 24.91 -11.32
N LEU A 159 -0.12 24.32 -11.34
CA LEU A 159 -1.39 25.05 -11.27
C LEU A 159 -1.57 25.60 -9.85
N PRO A 160 -1.46 26.93 -9.62
CA PRO A 160 -1.41 27.49 -8.28
C PRO A 160 -2.76 27.40 -7.57
N ALA A 161 -2.74 27.45 -6.24
CA ALA A 161 -3.96 27.37 -5.43
C ALA A 161 -5.00 28.46 -5.76
N SER A 162 -4.56 29.64 -6.22
CA SER A 162 -5.44 30.71 -6.68
C SER A 162 -6.27 30.32 -7.91
N ALA A 163 -5.69 29.53 -8.81
CA ALA A 163 -6.32 29.04 -10.03
C ALA A 163 -7.29 27.87 -9.79
N LEU A 164 -7.36 27.32 -8.56
CA LEU A 164 -8.28 26.24 -8.21
C LEU A 164 -9.70 26.72 -7.89
N LYS A 165 -9.87 28.01 -7.52
CA LYS A 165 -11.17 28.58 -7.13
C LYS A 165 -12.27 28.42 -8.19
N PRO A 166 -12.03 28.66 -9.50
CA PRO A 166 -13.05 28.47 -10.55
C PRO A 166 -13.56 27.04 -10.65
N TYR A 167 -12.80 26.06 -10.16
CA TYR A 167 -13.16 24.65 -10.18
C TYR A 167 -13.84 24.18 -8.88
N ALA A 168 -14.20 25.11 -7.99
CA ALA A 168 -14.67 24.85 -6.64
C ALA A 168 -13.70 23.98 -5.82
N LEU A 169 -12.40 24.06 -6.13
CA LEU A 169 -11.34 23.40 -5.40
C LEU A 169 -10.55 24.39 -4.55
N ARG A 170 -10.03 23.86 -3.44
CA ARG A 170 -9.10 24.55 -2.55
C ARG A 170 -7.86 23.69 -2.39
N HIS A 171 -6.78 24.31 -1.93
CA HIS A 171 -5.58 23.60 -1.54
C HIS A 171 -5.91 22.58 -0.43
N PRO A 172 -5.27 21.39 -0.44
CA PRO A 172 -5.50 20.38 0.58
C PRO A 172 -4.95 20.84 1.94
N THR A 173 -5.66 20.47 3.01
CA THR A 173 -5.24 20.72 4.41
C THR A 173 -4.68 19.47 5.08
N ARG A 174 -4.85 18.31 4.46
CA ARG A 174 -4.37 17.00 4.92
C ARG A 174 -3.54 16.35 3.83
N VAL A 175 -2.66 15.43 4.22
CA VAL A 175 -1.83 14.66 3.27
C VAL A 175 -2.70 14.01 2.20
N THR A 176 -3.80 13.40 2.60
CA THR A 176 -4.82 12.90 1.68
C THR A 176 -6.17 13.54 1.96
N GLN A 177 -6.84 13.99 0.91
CA GLN A 177 -8.13 14.66 1.03
C GLN A 177 -9.03 14.36 -0.17
N ARG A 178 -10.22 13.83 0.08
CA ARG A 178 -11.21 13.61 -0.98
C ARG A 178 -11.70 14.93 -1.55
N LEU A 179 -11.83 15.02 -2.88
CA LEU A 179 -12.38 16.20 -3.53
C LEU A 179 -13.90 16.30 -3.29
N PRO A 180 -14.44 17.54 -3.20
CA PRO A 180 -15.88 17.77 -3.10
C PRO A 180 -16.65 17.21 -4.30
N VAL A 181 -17.85 16.71 -4.08
CA VAL A 181 -18.70 16.11 -5.13
C VAL A 181 -19.11 17.11 -6.21
N GLY A 182 -19.19 18.40 -5.88
CA GLY A 182 -19.51 19.49 -6.82
C GLY A 182 -18.29 20.14 -7.49
N ALA A 183 -17.08 19.64 -7.26
CA ALA A 183 -15.88 20.19 -7.88
C ALA A 183 -15.84 19.89 -9.38
N ASN A 184 -15.44 20.88 -10.18
CA ASN A 184 -15.22 20.70 -11.62
C ASN A 184 -13.84 20.08 -11.85
N VAL A 185 -13.72 18.79 -11.53
CA VAL A 185 -12.44 18.08 -11.63
C VAL A 185 -11.99 17.96 -13.08
N ASP A 186 -12.90 17.69 -14.02
CA ASP A 186 -12.56 17.60 -15.46
C ASP A 186 -11.95 18.90 -15.98
N GLY A 187 -12.41 20.06 -15.51
CA GLY A 187 -11.81 21.36 -15.82
C GLY A 187 -10.35 21.47 -15.33
N VAL A 188 -10.06 20.98 -14.12
CA VAL A 188 -8.70 20.96 -13.56
C VAL A 188 -7.79 20.02 -14.33
N LEU A 189 -8.29 18.83 -14.68
CA LEU A 189 -7.53 17.86 -15.47
C LEU A 189 -7.19 18.42 -16.85
N LYS A 190 -8.13 19.13 -17.48
CA LYS A 190 -7.89 19.87 -18.73
C LYS A 190 -6.85 20.96 -18.54
N ALA A 191 -6.97 21.78 -17.49
CA ALA A 191 -6.00 22.85 -17.22
C ALA A 191 -4.57 22.31 -17.05
N LEU A 192 -4.40 21.17 -16.38
CA LEU A 192 -3.11 20.49 -16.26
C LEU A 192 -2.59 19.93 -17.60
N ALA A 193 -3.50 19.52 -18.49
CA ALA A 193 -3.15 19.02 -19.82
C ALA A 193 -2.70 20.14 -20.78
N PHE A 194 -3.19 21.37 -20.61
CA PHE A 194 -2.82 22.53 -21.44
C PHE A 194 -1.48 23.17 -21.07
N ILE A 195 -0.89 22.82 -19.93
CA ILE A 195 0.45 23.28 -19.59
C ILE A 195 1.42 22.60 -20.59
N PRO A 196 2.12 23.37 -21.43
CA PRO A 196 3.03 22.79 -22.41
C PRO A 196 4.09 21.98 -21.67
N LEU A 197 4.31 20.75 -22.12
CA LEU A 197 5.54 20.04 -21.78
C LEU A 197 6.61 20.76 -22.56
N GLU A 198 7.66 21.27 -21.91
CA GLU A 198 8.80 21.81 -22.63
C GLU A 198 9.33 20.69 -23.54
N SER A 199 9.09 20.85 -24.84
CA SER A 199 9.76 20.08 -25.88
C SER A 199 11.21 20.52 -25.90
N GLU A 200 12.12 19.56 -25.74
CA GLU A 200 13.51 19.72 -26.20
C GLU A 200 13.55 20.20 -27.66
#